data_AF-A0A935D864-F1
#
_entry.id   AF-A0A935D864-F1
#
_cell.length_a   1.000
_cell.length_b   1.000
_cell.length_c   1.000
_cell.angle_alpha   90.00
_cell.angle_beta   90.00
_cell.angle_gamma   90.00
#
_symmetry.space_group_name_H-M   'P 1'
#
loop_
_entity.id
_entity.type
_entity.pdbx_description
1 polymer ?
#
loop_
_entity_poly.entity_id
_entity_poly.type
_entity_poly.pdbx_seq_one_letter_code
_entity_poly.pdbx_strand_id
1 'polypeptide(L)'
;MIGRSLSDRHGRGRLADADAIAIVRDALPTQAENLVGVRAEGAEMIAFLVVRADDAAVRVGKALGLELAKGSTVTFGLAGADAERLLGATVALRPAQRAWLAAPCAPRETKVLLLCGGLALVSLVIRDGRVVISTA
;
A
#
# COMPACT_ATOMS: atom_id res chain seq x y z
N MET A 1 -4.55 -32.12 14.22
CA MET A 1 -4.53 -30.67 14.55
C MET A 1 -4.38 -29.91 13.24
N ILE A 2 -5.49 -29.48 12.63
CA ILE A 2 -5.47 -28.78 11.34
C ILE A 2 -4.90 -27.38 11.59
N GLY A 3 -3.66 -27.15 11.14
CA GLY A 3 -3.00 -25.87 11.33
C GLY A 3 -3.77 -24.76 10.61
N ARG A 4 -3.95 -23.62 11.28
CA ARG A 4 -4.68 -22.44 10.78
C ARG A 4 -4.29 -22.10 9.33
N SER A 5 -5.23 -21.56 8.55
CA SER A 5 -5.03 -21.22 7.14
C SER A 5 -3.85 -20.26 6.96
N LEU A 6 -3.24 -20.24 5.77
CA LEU A 6 -2.15 -19.28 5.48
C LEU A 6 -2.59 -17.83 5.76
N SER A 7 -3.86 -17.50 5.48
CA SER A 7 -4.47 -16.20 5.80
C SER A 7 -4.46 -15.89 7.31
N ASP A 8 -4.70 -16.88 8.17
CA ASP A 8 -4.62 -16.74 9.63
C ASP A 8 -3.18 -16.67 10.16
N ARG A 9 -2.21 -17.27 9.45
CA ARG A 9 -0.79 -17.26 9.82
C ARG A 9 -0.08 -15.97 9.40
N HIS A 10 -0.60 -15.29 8.38
CA HIS A 10 -0.07 -14.03 7.89
C HIS A 10 -0.77 -12.79 8.45
N GLY A 11 -1.90 -12.95 9.16
CA GLY A 11 -2.39 -12.01 10.19
C GLY A 11 -2.59 -10.56 9.78
N ARG A 12 -2.67 -10.26 8.48
CA ARG A 12 -2.83 -8.89 8.00
C ARG A 12 -4.28 -8.63 7.70
N GLY A 13 -4.99 -8.24 8.75
CA GLY A 13 -6.30 -7.64 8.60
C GLY A 13 -6.21 -6.32 7.82
N ARG A 14 -7.39 -5.85 7.42
CA ARG A 14 -7.58 -4.48 6.96
C ARG A 14 -7.21 -3.51 8.10
N LEU A 15 -6.43 -2.48 7.80
CA LEU A 15 -6.25 -1.35 8.72
C LEU A 15 -7.53 -0.51 8.76
N ALA A 16 -7.87 0.01 9.93
CA ALA A 16 -8.96 0.97 10.04
C ALA A 16 -8.61 2.24 9.25
N ASP A 17 -9.61 2.84 8.61
CA ASP A 17 -9.39 3.93 7.67
C ASP A 17 -8.73 5.15 8.33
N ALA A 18 -9.10 5.47 9.57
CA ALA A 18 -8.50 6.55 10.34
C ALA A 18 -7.01 6.29 10.64
N ASP A 19 -6.65 5.06 10.99
CA ASP A 19 -5.26 4.67 11.27
C ASP A 19 -4.41 4.72 10.00
N ALA A 20 -4.95 4.21 8.88
CA ALA A 20 -4.27 4.26 7.59
C ALA A 20 -3.98 5.70 7.15
N ILE A 21 -4.95 6.60 7.30
CA ILE A 21 -4.79 8.02 6.99
C ILE A 21 -3.72 8.66 7.88
N ALA A 22 -3.74 8.39 9.19
CA ALA A 22 -2.77 8.93 10.13
C ALA A 22 -1.34 8.44 9.81
N ILE A 23 -1.17 7.13 9.58
CA ILE A 23 0.12 6.53 9.22
C ILE A 23 0.69 7.13 7.94
N VAL A 24 -0.13 7.27 6.89
CA VAL A 24 0.33 7.88 5.64
C VAL A 24 0.71 9.33 5.87
N ARG A 25 -0.10 10.10 6.60
CA ARG A 25 0.19 11.50 6.93
C ARG A 25 1.53 11.66 7.64
N ASP A 26 1.83 10.78 8.59
CA ASP A 26 3.09 10.80 9.35
C ASP A 26 4.29 10.36 8.49
N ALA A 27 4.07 9.49 7.50
CA ALA A 27 5.12 9.03 6.58
C ALA A 27 5.44 10.06 5.49
N LEU A 28 4.49 10.92 5.10
CA LEU A 28 4.62 11.88 3.99
C LEU A 28 5.91 12.72 4.05
N PRO A 29 6.32 13.33 5.18
CA PRO A 29 7.53 14.16 5.22
C PRO A 29 8.80 13.44 4.77
N THR A 30 8.85 12.11 4.94
CA THR A 30 10.02 11.29 4.59
C THR A 30 9.86 10.50 3.29
N GLN A 31 8.64 10.38 2.76
CA GLN A 31 8.34 9.53 1.60
C GLN A 31 7.76 10.31 0.41
N ALA A 32 7.47 11.60 0.55
CA ALA A 32 6.84 12.40 -0.51
C ALA A 32 7.61 12.32 -1.84
N GLU A 33 8.94 12.45 -1.82
CA GLU A 33 9.77 12.36 -3.04
C GLU A 33 9.65 10.99 -3.71
N ASN A 34 9.68 9.91 -2.93
CA ASN A 34 9.53 8.55 -3.46
C ASN A 34 8.13 8.32 -4.05
N LEU A 35 7.09 8.83 -3.39
CA LEU A 35 5.71 8.75 -3.88
C LEU A 35 5.52 9.52 -5.19
N VAL A 36 6.17 10.67 -5.34
CA VAL A 36 6.21 11.43 -6.60
C VAL A 36 7.00 10.66 -7.66
N GLY A 37 8.12 10.04 -7.29
CA GLY A 37 8.93 9.20 -8.16
C GLY A 37 8.12 8.07 -8.78
N VAL A 38 7.42 7.28 -7.94
CA VAL A 38 6.54 6.20 -8.43
C VAL A 38 5.47 6.74 -9.36
N ARG A 39 4.87 7.90 -9.04
CA ARG A 39 3.83 8.50 -9.90
C ARG A 39 4.39 8.94 -11.26
N ALA A 40 5.65 9.33 -11.32
CA ALA A 40 6.31 9.75 -12.56
C ALA A 40 6.60 8.58 -13.51
N GLU A 41 6.67 7.35 -13.00
CA GLU A 41 6.86 6.14 -13.82
C GLU A 41 5.63 5.81 -14.69
N GLY A 42 4.42 6.13 -14.24
CA GLY A 42 3.20 5.87 -15.00
C GLY A 42 1.93 6.21 -14.22
N ALA A 43 0.79 6.33 -14.93
CA ALA A 43 -0.49 6.59 -14.29
C ALA A 43 -1.09 5.33 -13.65
N GLU A 44 -0.76 4.17 -14.18
CA GLU A 44 -1.13 2.83 -13.69
C GLU A 44 -0.33 2.37 -12.46
N MET A 45 0.67 3.15 -12.04
CA MET A 45 1.55 2.82 -10.94
C MET A 45 0.88 3.10 -9.59
N ILE A 46 0.97 2.11 -8.71
CA ILE A 46 0.56 2.17 -7.31
C ILE A 46 1.82 2.22 -6.45
N ALA A 47 1.89 3.20 -5.55
CA ALA A 47 2.96 3.26 -4.58
C ALA A 47 2.73 2.25 -3.46
N PHE A 48 3.58 1.23 -3.38
CA PHE A 48 3.62 0.32 -2.26
C PHE A 48 4.45 0.91 -1.13
N LEU A 49 3.76 1.46 -0.13
CA LEU A 49 4.37 2.07 1.04
C LEU A 49 4.37 1.07 2.20
N VAL A 50 5.57 0.65 2.61
CA VAL A 50 5.77 -0.14 3.82
C VAL A 50 6.24 0.80 4.92
N VAL A 51 5.53 0.85 6.05
CA VAL A 51 5.92 1.65 7.22
C VAL A 51 6.27 0.71 8.37
N ARG A 52 7.43 0.94 9.00
CA ARG A 52 7.94 0.17 10.14
C ARG A 52 7.82 -1.35 9.91
N ALA A 53 8.50 -1.83 8.87
CA ALA A 53 8.42 -3.22 8.42
C ALA A 53 8.59 -4.24 9.57
N ASP A 54 7.56 -5.04 9.84
CA ASP A 54 7.63 -6.17 10.76
C ASP A 54 8.17 -7.44 10.07
N ASP A 55 8.31 -8.54 10.82
CA ASP A 55 8.83 -9.81 10.27
C ASP A 55 7.91 -10.39 9.16
N ALA A 56 6.62 -10.06 9.18
CA ALA A 56 5.72 -10.42 8.09
C ALA A 56 5.97 -9.54 6.85
N ALA A 57 6.38 -8.28 7.03
CA ALA A 57 6.57 -7.32 5.95
C ALA A 57 7.82 -7.71 5.19
N VAL A 58 8.88 -8.01 5.95
CA VAL A 58 10.12 -8.57 5.40
C VAL A 58 9.85 -9.85 4.58
N ARG A 59 9.00 -10.76 5.08
CA ARG A 59 8.63 -11.97 4.32
C ARG A 59 7.88 -11.67 3.03
N VAL A 60 6.92 -10.75 3.06
CA VAL A 60 6.19 -10.33 1.86
C VAL A 60 7.12 -9.63 0.87
N GLY A 61 7.97 -8.71 1.35
CA GLY A 61 8.98 -8.05 0.53
C GLY A 61 9.87 -9.08 -0.17
N LYS A 62 10.40 -10.06 0.55
CA LYS A 62 11.23 -11.13 -0.02
C LYS A 62 10.49 -11.94 -1.09
N ALA A 63 9.21 -12.25 -0.89
CA ALA A 63 8.39 -12.95 -1.88
C ALA A 63 8.16 -12.12 -3.16
N LEU A 64 8.27 -10.79 -3.06
CA LEU A 64 8.18 -9.84 -4.16
C LEU A 64 9.55 -9.47 -4.75
N GLY A 65 10.63 -10.10 -4.27
CA GLY A 65 12.00 -9.77 -4.69
C GLY A 65 12.55 -8.46 -4.10
N LEU A 66 11.91 -7.93 -3.05
CA LEU A 66 12.30 -6.70 -2.36
C LEU A 66 13.16 -7.01 -1.13
N GLU A 67 14.22 -6.25 -0.94
CA GLU A 67 15.02 -6.28 0.29
C GLU A 67 14.46 -5.28 1.31
N LEU A 68 13.85 -5.81 2.38
CA LEU A 68 13.31 -5.03 3.48
C LEU A 68 14.07 -5.34 4.77
N ALA A 69 14.55 -4.30 5.46
CA ALA A 69 15.05 -4.42 6.81
C ALA A 69 13.92 -4.26 7.83
N LYS A 70 13.97 -4.99 8.94
CA LYS A 70 13.00 -4.83 10.03
C LYS A 70 13.04 -3.39 10.56
N GLY A 71 11.87 -2.80 10.78
CA GLY A 71 11.70 -1.42 11.21
C GLY A 71 11.83 -0.37 10.09
N SER A 72 12.21 -0.76 8.87
CA SER A 72 12.37 0.19 7.77
C SER A 72 11.05 0.79 7.31
N THR A 73 11.12 1.97 6.69
CA THR A 73 10.02 2.58 5.95
C THR A 73 10.50 2.86 4.55
N VAL A 74 9.78 2.34 3.56
CA VAL A 74 10.21 2.33 2.16
C VAL A 74 9.01 2.39 1.22
N THR A 75 9.24 2.91 0.02
CA THR A 75 8.24 3.03 -1.03
C THR A 75 8.76 2.39 -2.31
N PHE A 76 7.91 1.62 -3.00
CA PHE A 76 8.22 1.02 -4.30
C PHE A 76 7.05 1.24 -5.27
N GLY A 77 7.33 1.24 -6.57
CA GLY A 77 6.29 1.20 -7.60
C GLY A 77 5.81 -0.23 -7.84
N LEU A 78 4.49 -0.41 -7.94
CA LEU A 78 3.85 -1.64 -8.40
C LEU A 78 2.82 -1.30 -9.47
N ALA A 79 2.70 -2.13 -10.51
CA ALA A 79 1.55 -2.04 -11.40
C ALA A 79 0.26 -2.40 -10.63
N GLY A 80 -0.87 -1.76 -10.99
CA GLY A 80 -2.17 -2.04 -10.36
C GLY A 80 -2.55 -3.52 -10.32
N ALA A 81 -2.25 -4.27 -11.39
CA ALA A 81 -2.50 -5.71 -11.47
C ALA A 81 -1.64 -6.54 -10.50
N ASP A 82 -0.40 -6.11 -10.24
CA ASP A 82 0.48 -6.79 -9.29
C ASP A 82 0.07 -6.49 -7.85
N ALA A 83 -0.35 -5.25 -7.57
CA ALA A 83 -0.94 -4.87 -6.30
C ALA A 83 -2.24 -5.67 -6.01
N GLU A 84 -3.09 -5.87 -7.02
CA GLU A 84 -4.28 -6.73 -6.89
C GLU A 84 -3.91 -8.18 -6.58
N ARG A 85 -2.91 -8.74 -7.28
CA ARG A 85 -2.46 -10.12 -7.05
C ARG A 85 -1.93 -10.32 -5.62
N LEU A 86 -1.11 -9.37 -5.14
CA LEU A 86 -0.54 -9.37 -3.79
C LEU A 86 -1.65 -9.32 -2.73
N LEU A 87 -2.61 -8.40 -2.91
CA LEU A 87 -3.73 -8.24 -1.98
C LEU A 87 -4.68 -9.43 -2.04
N GLY A 88 -5.03 -9.94 -3.22
CA GLY A 88 -5.96 -11.06 -3.38
C GLY A 88 -5.50 -12.34 -2.70
N ALA A 89 -4.18 -12.53 -2.53
CA ALA A 89 -3.62 -13.64 -1.76
C ALA A 89 -3.76 -13.47 -0.24
N THR A 90 -3.99 -12.25 0.25
CA THR A 90 -3.91 -11.90 1.67
C THR A 90 -5.25 -11.42 2.25
N VAL A 91 -6.06 -10.71 1.45
CA VAL A 91 -7.32 -10.07 1.84
C VAL A 91 -8.34 -10.20 0.71
N ALA A 92 -9.60 -10.48 1.05
CA ALA A 92 -10.69 -10.45 0.08
C ALA A 92 -10.96 -9.00 -0.39
N LEU A 93 -10.57 -8.68 -1.61
CA LEU A 93 -10.84 -7.37 -2.22
C LEU A 93 -12.31 -7.22 -2.61
N ARG A 94 -12.88 -6.06 -2.28
CA ARG A 94 -14.22 -5.66 -2.76
C ARG A 94 -14.14 -5.30 -4.26
N PRO A 95 -15.23 -5.45 -5.03
CA PRO A 95 -15.24 -5.05 -6.45
C PRO A 95 -14.78 -3.61 -6.70
N ALA A 96 -15.19 -2.67 -5.83
CA ALA A 96 -14.75 -1.28 -5.90
C ALA A 96 -13.22 -1.11 -5.75
N GLN A 97 -12.59 -1.93 -4.90
CA GLN A 97 -11.14 -1.88 -4.68
C GLN A 97 -10.36 -2.46 -5.85
N ARG A 98 -10.87 -3.53 -6.48
CA ARG A 98 -10.30 -4.05 -7.72
C ARG A 98 -10.39 -3.01 -8.84
N ALA A 99 -11.57 -2.39 -9.01
CA ALA A 99 -11.75 -1.32 -9.99
C ALA A 99 -10.82 -0.13 -9.70
N TRP A 100 -10.61 0.22 -8.43
CA TRP A 100 -9.68 1.27 -8.02
C TRP A 100 -8.23 0.92 -8.37
N LEU A 101 -7.79 -0.32 -8.16
CA LEU A 101 -6.43 -0.78 -8.53
C LEU A 101 -6.21 -0.80 -10.04
N ALA A 102 -7.24 -1.17 -10.80
CA ALA A 102 -7.17 -1.24 -12.26
C ALA A 102 -7.22 0.16 -12.94
N ALA A 103 -7.90 1.12 -12.31
CA ALA A 103 -8.01 2.46 -12.86
C ALA A 103 -6.67 3.23 -12.77
N PRO A 104 -6.29 4.00 -13.80
CA PRO A 104 -5.13 4.89 -13.70
C PRO A 104 -5.36 5.95 -12.61
N CYS A 105 -4.26 6.43 -12.03
CA CYS A 105 -4.25 7.59 -11.13
C CYS A 105 -4.69 8.84 -11.89
N ALA A 106 -5.56 9.64 -11.26
CA ALA A 106 -5.86 10.97 -11.77
C ALA A 106 -4.61 11.88 -11.82
N PRO A 107 -4.63 13.02 -12.54
CA PRO A 107 -3.45 13.87 -12.76
C PRO A 107 -2.76 14.39 -11.48
N ARG A 108 -3.50 14.49 -10.36
CA ARG A 108 -2.99 14.95 -9.06
C ARG A 108 -3.19 13.92 -7.96
N GLU A 109 -3.41 12.67 -8.36
CA GLU A 109 -3.60 11.55 -7.46
C GLU A 109 -2.35 10.66 -7.47
N THR A 110 -1.96 10.23 -6.28
CA THR A 110 -1.08 9.09 -6.09
C THR A 110 -1.85 8.03 -5.31
N LYS A 111 -1.99 6.85 -5.90
CA LYS A 111 -2.59 5.69 -5.26
C LYS A 111 -1.53 4.95 -4.46
N VAL A 112 -1.86 4.62 -3.21
CA VAL A 112 -0.96 4.01 -2.25
C VAL A 112 -1.55 2.71 -1.73
N LEU A 113 -0.79 1.64 -1.84
CA LEU A 113 -0.98 0.41 -1.06
C LEU A 113 -0.13 0.53 0.21
N LEU A 114 -0.78 0.69 1.35
CA LEU A 114 -0.11 0.80 2.65
C LEU A 114 0.04 -0.59 3.29
N LEU A 115 1.23 -0.85 3.81
CA LEU A 115 1.52 -1.97 4.70
C LEU A 115 2.17 -1.50 6.01
N CYS A 116 1.48 -1.69 7.12
CA CYS A 116 1.96 -1.35 8.48
C CYS A 116 1.20 -2.18 9.53
N GLY A 117 1.65 -3.40 9.83
CA GLY A 117 0.91 -4.35 10.70
C GLY A 117 -0.42 -4.87 10.10
N GLY A 118 -0.99 -4.18 9.13
CA GLY A 118 -2.11 -4.55 8.29
C GLY A 118 -2.04 -3.85 6.93
N LEU A 119 -3.09 -3.97 6.12
CA LEU A 119 -3.14 -3.43 4.76
C LEU A 119 -4.24 -2.38 4.59
N ALA A 120 -3.98 -1.35 3.78
CA ALA A 120 -4.98 -0.37 3.34
C ALA A 120 -4.69 0.14 1.93
N LEU A 121 -5.74 0.57 1.24
CA LEU A 121 -5.67 1.31 -0.03
C LEU A 121 -6.02 2.75 0.23
N VAL A 122 -5.15 3.66 -0.20
CA VAL A 122 -5.24 5.09 0.10
C VAL A 122 -4.97 5.90 -1.17
N SER A 123 -5.78 6.93 -1.42
CA SER A 123 -5.53 7.95 -2.43
C SER A 123 -4.99 9.21 -1.76
N LEU A 124 -3.91 9.75 -2.33
CA LEU A 124 -3.35 11.05 -2.01
C LEU A 124 -3.69 12.01 -3.14
N VAL A 125 -4.46 13.05 -2.87
CA VAL A 125 -4.89 14.00 -3.90
C VAL A 125 -4.45 15.42 -3.53
N ILE A 126 -3.74 16.09 -4.43
CA ILE A 126 -3.39 17.50 -4.25
C ILE A 126 -4.58 18.38 -4.66
N ARG A 127 -5.16 19.08 -3.69
CA ARG A 127 -6.24 20.07 -3.87
C ARG A 127 -5.84 21.39 -3.20
N ASP A 128 -5.87 22.49 -3.95
CA ASP A 128 -5.57 23.84 -3.46
C ASP A 128 -4.25 23.95 -2.67
N GLY A 129 -3.21 23.26 -3.17
CA GLY A 129 -1.89 23.23 -2.53
C GLY A 129 -1.78 22.36 -1.28
N ARG A 130 -2.82 21.57 -0.95
CA ARG A 130 -2.86 20.67 0.20
C ARG A 130 -3.06 19.23 -0.23
N VAL A 131 -2.50 18.29 0.53
CA VAL A 131 -2.70 16.86 0.31
C VAL A 131 -3.96 16.41 1.07
N VAL A 132 -4.92 15.87 0.34
CA VAL A 132 -6.10 15.19 0.88
C VAL A 132 -5.87 13.69 0.82
N ILE A 133 -6.13 12.99 1.92
CA ILE A 133 -5.90 11.55 2.07
C ILE A 133 -7.26 10.87 2.28
N SER A 134 -7.56 9.83 1.49
CA SER A 134 -8.81 9.06 1.59
C SER A 134 -8.58 7.58 1.32
N THR A 135 -9.40 6.70 1.89
CA THR A 135 -9.35 5.25 1.65
C THR A 135 -10.22 4.81 0.47
N ALA A 136 -9.90 3.66 -0.14
CA ALA A 136 -10.65 3.05 -1.25
C ALA A 136 -11.56 1.88 -0.85
#